data_AF-A0A5S5DU67-F1
#
_entry.id   AF-A0A5S5DU67-F1
#
_cell.length_a   1.000
_cell.length_b   1.000
_cell.length_c   1.000
_cell.angle_alpha   90.00
_cell.angle_beta   90.00
_cell.angle_gamma   90.00
#
_symmetry.space_group_name_H-M   'P 1'
#
loop_
_entity.id
_entity.type
_entity.pdbx_description
1 polymer ?
#
loop_
_entity_poly.entity_id
_entity_poly.type
_entity_poly.pdbx_seq_one_letter_code
_entity_poly.pdbx_strand_id
1 'polypeptide(L)' 'MDLSTITFTDWIGYLASVLLIISFMMKNVKTLRIINSFGCAAFIYYGILLGNDLPIIITNLFIVLFNLYYLFIKKDQ' A
#
# COMPACT_ATOMS: atom_id res chain seq x y z
N MET A 1 10.19 22.55 -2.93
CA MET A 1 9.35 22.15 -1.79
C MET A 1 10.17 22.43 -0.56
N ASP A 2 9.81 23.44 0.22
CA ASP A 2 10.50 23.73 1.47
C ASP A 2 10.27 22.55 2.43
N LEU A 3 11.35 21.99 2.99
CA LEU A 3 11.26 20.87 3.94
C LEU A 3 10.41 21.22 5.18
N SER A 4 10.16 22.51 5.41
CA SER A 4 9.40 23.06 6.52
C SER A 4 7.88 23.04 6.32
N THR A 5 7.35 22.60 5.18
CA THR A 5 5.89 22.51 4.92
C THR A 5 5.41 21.10 4.62
N ILE A 6 5.96 20.08 5.28
CA ILE A 6 5.45 18.71 5.18
C ILE A 6 4.13 18.63 5.94
N THR A 7 3.06 18.27 5.24
CA THR A 7 1.74 18.12 5.85
C THR A 7 1.60 16.76 6.52
N PHE A 8 0.61 16.62 7.41
CA PHE A 8 0.30 15.31 8.01
C PHE A 8 -0.04 14.26 6.95
N THR A 9 -0.69 14.67 5.85
CA THR A 9 -1.01 13.79 4.71
C THR A 9 0.25 13.25 4.05
N ASP A 10 1.27 14.09 3.84
CA ASP A 10 2.53 13.67 3.22
C ASP A 10 3.26 12.60 4.06
N TRP A 11 3.25 12.75 5.39
CA TRP A 11 3.81 11.74 6.30
C TRP A 11 3.13 10.38 6.17
N ILE A 12 1.81 10.35 5.97
CA ILE A 12 1.08 9.10 5.72
C ILE A 12 1.53 8.48 4.40
N GLY A 13 1.67 9.29 3.35
CA GLY A 13 2.15 8.84 2.05
C GLY A 13 3.57 8.25 2.11
N TYR A 14 4.48 8.90 2.84
CA TYR A 14 5.83 8.40 3.06
C TYR A 14 5.84 7.09 3.87
N LEU A 15 5.05 6.99 4.93
CA LEU A 15 4.95 5.77 5.72
C LEU A 15 4.33 4.61 4.92
N ALA A 16 3.30 4.87 4.12
CA ALA A 16 2.71 3.89 3.20
C ALA A 16 3.74 3.38 2.18
N SER A 17 4.56 4.28 1.63
CA SER A 17 5.62 3.95 0.68
C SER A 17 6.69 3.04 1.31
N VAL A 18 7.12 3.35 2.54
CA VAL A 18 8.09 2.54 3.27
C VAL A 18 7.54 1.15 3.54
N LEU A 19 6.30 1.02 4.01
CA LEU A 19 5.66 -0.28 4.23
C LEU A 19 5.57 -1.11 2.94
N LEU A 20 5.21 -0.47 1.83
CA LEU A 20 5.12 -1.11 0.52
C LEU A 20 6.49 -1.59 0.04
N ILE A 21 7.55 -0.78 0.17
CA ILE A 21 8.91 -1.17 -0.20
C ILE A 21 9.42 -2.33 0.66
N ILE A 22 9.20 -2.27 1.98
CA ILE A 22 9.56 -3.34 2.90
C ILE A 22 8.87 -4.66 2.52
N SER A 23 7.63 -4.60 2.01
CA SER A 23 6.92 -5.80 1.55
C SER A 23 7.68 -6.54 0.45
N PHE A 24 8.29 -5.82 -0.50
CA PHE A 24 9.05 -6.41 -1.60
C PHE A 24 10.39 -7.01 -1.17
N MET A 25 10.90 -6.62 0.00
CA MET A 25 12.13 -7.19 0.57
C MET A 25 11.88 -8.52 1.28
N MET A 26 10.62 -8.95 1.44
CA MET A 26 10.27 -10.18 2.15
C MET A 26 10.55 -11.42 1.31
N LYS A 27 11.26 -12.38 1.90
CA LYS A 27 11.59 -13.67 1.26
C LYS A 27 10.38 -14.58 1.05
N ASN A 28 9.40 -14.50 1.96
CA ASN A 28 8.20 -15.33 1.92
C ASN A 28 7.07 -14.62 1.17
N VAL A 29 6.56 -15.25 0.11
CA VAL A 29 5.48 -14.69 -0.72
C VAL A 29 4.20 -14.41 0.08
N LYS A 30 3.86 -15.26 1.05
CA LYS A 30 2.73 -15.01 1.96
C LYS A 30 2.92 -13.74 2.78
N THR A 31 4.07 -13.58 3.42
CA THR A 31 4.41 -12.40 4.22
C THR A 31 4.46 -11.14 3.36
N LEU A 32 5.02 -11.24 2.14
CA LEU A 32 5.00 -10.18 1.14
C LEU A 32 3.58 -9.72 0.85
N ARG A 33 2.65 -10.65 0.54
CA ARG A 33 1.25 -10.31 0.21
C ARG A 33 0.52 -9.67 1.39
N ILE A 34 0.76 -10.14 2.61
CA ILE A 34 0.14 -9.57 3.81
C ILE A 34 0.61 -8.13 4.01
N ILE A 35 1.93 -7.88 4.03
CA ILE A 35 2.49 -6.56 4.27
C ILE A 35 2.16 -5.60 3.11
N ASN A 36 2.20 -6.10 1.87
CA ASN A 36 1.82 -5.32 0.69
C ASN A 36 0.36 -4.87 0.77
N SER A 37 -0.56 -5.73 1.25
CA SER A 37 -1.95 -5.32 1.48
C SER A 37 -2.09 -4.22 2.54
N PHE A 38 -1.29 -4.24 3.61
CA PHE A 38 -1.27 -3.13 4.57
C PHE A 38 -0.72 -1.83 3.97
N GLY A 39 0.36 -1.90 3.18
CA GLY A 39 0.92 -0.76 2.46
C GLY A 39 -0.08 -0.15 1.47
N CYS A 40 -0.73 -0.99 0.67
CA CYS A 40 -1.77 -0.54 -0.26
C CYS A 40 -3.01 0.02 0.44
N ALA A 41 -3.45 -0.56 1.56
CA ALA A 41 -4.53 0.01 2.35
C ALA A 41 -4.18 1.42 2.89
N ALA A 42 -2.93 1.63 3.32
CA ALA A 42 -2.44 2.95 3.71
C ALA A 42 -2.41 3.93 2.52
N PHE A 43 -2.05 3.47 1.31
CA PHE A 43 -2.13 4.29 0.10
C PHE A 43 -3.55 4.64 -0.33
N ILE A 44 -4.53 3.74 -0.14
CA ILE A 44 -5.95 4.06 -0.38
C ILE A 44 -6.38 5.19 0.57
N TYR A 45 -6.05 5.08 1.86
CA TYR A 45 -6.36 6.13 2.83
C TYR A 45 -5.66 7.45 2.49
N TYR A 46 -4.38 7.40 2.12
CA TYR A 46 -3.62 8.55 1.64
C TYR A 46 -4.25 9.21 0.41
N GLY A 47 -4.65 8.42 -0.60
CA GLY A 47 -5.31 8.95 -1.80
C GLY A 47 -6.64 9.64 -1.50
N ILE A 48 -7.38 9.17 -0.50
CA ILE A 48 -8.60 9.86 -0.01
C ILE A 48 -8.22 11.20 0.63
N LEU A 49 -7.21 11.22 1.50
CA LEU A 49 -6.72 12.45 2.15
C LEU A 49 -6.19 13.49 1.17
N LEU A 50 -5.68 13.06 0.00
CA LEU A 50 -5.19 13.94 -1.07
C LEU A 50 -6.32 14.62 -1.88
N GLY A 51 -7.59 14.38 -1.51
CA GLY A 51 -8.74 14.87 -2.28
C GLY A 51 -9.27 13.83 -3.27
N ASN A 52 -9.29 12.56 -2.86
CA ASN A 52 -9.75 11.43 -3.66
C ASN A 52 -8.98 11.26 -4.97
N ASP A 53 -7.66 11.11 -4.88
CA ASP A 53 -6.81 10.74 -6.01
C ASP A 53 -7.19 9.34 -6.52
N LEU A 54 -8.10 9.33 -7.52
CA LEU A 54 -8.68 8.12 -8.09
C LEU A 54 -7.63 7.14 -8.63
N PRO A 55 -6.61 7.57 -9.40
CA PRO A 55 -5.49 6.70 -9.78
C PRO A 55 -4.87 5.96 -8.60
N ILE A 56 -4.53 6.65 -7.51
CA ILE A 56 -3.89 6.03 -6.33
C ILE A 56 -4.85 5.04 -5.65
N ILE A 57 -6.10 5.45 -5.44
CA ILE A 57 -7.10 4.63 -4.75
C ILE A 57 -7.39 3.35 -5.53
N ILE A 58 -7.71 3.48 -6.82
CA ILE A 58 -8.14 2.35 -7.66
C ILE A 58 -7.00 1.34 -7.84
N THR A 59 -5.78 1.82 -8.10
CA THR A 59 -4.62 0.94 -8.30
C THR A 59 -4.31 0.14 -7.02
N ASN A 60 -4.28 0.80 -5.86
CA ASN A 60 -4.03 0.13 -4.59
C ASN A 60 -5.18 -0.80 -4.18
N LEU A 61 -6.43 -0.44 -4.47
CA LEU A 61 -7.58 -1.32 -4.25
C LEU A 61 -7.46 -2.61 -5.08
N PHE A 62 -7.10 -2.50 -6.35
CA PHE A 62 -6.87 -3.66 -7.21
C PHE A 62 -5.74 -4.54 -6.69
N ILE A 63 -4.63 -3.94 -6.24
CA ILE A 63 -3.50 -4.68 -5.65
C ILE A 63 -3.92 -5.44 -4.39
N VAL A 64 -4.70 -4.82 -3.49
CA VAL A 64 -5.22 -5.50 -2.28
C VAL A 64 -6.08 -6.70 -2.67
N LEU A 65 -7.01 -6.53 -3.61
CA LEU A 65 -7.85 -7.63 -4.09
C LEU A 65 -7.02 -8.78 -4.68
N PHE A 66 -6.00 -8.46 -5.47
CA PHE A 66 -5.10 -9.44 -6.07
C PHE A 66 -4.25 -10.16 -4.99
N ASN A 67 -3.71 -9.42 -4.02
CA ASN A 67 -2.97 -10.00 -2.90
C ASN A 67 -3.83 -10.96 -2.08
N LEU A 68 -5.08 -10.56 -1.76
CA LEU A 68 -6.03 -11.38 -1.02
C LEU A 68 -6.43 -12.63 -1.81
N TYR A 69 -6.72 -12.50 -3.10
CA TYR A 69 -7.05 -13.63 -3.98
C TYR A 69 -5.97 -14.72 -3.92
N TYR A 70 -4.71 -14.33 -4.09
CA TYR A 70 -3.62 -15.30 -4.04
C TYR A 70 -3.28 -15.80 -2.64
N LEU A 71 -3.58 -15.04 -1.59
CA LEU A 71 -3.34 -15.48 -0.21
C LEU A 71 -4.36 -16.53 0.24
N PHE A 72 -5.63 -16.36 -0.15
CA PHE A 72 -6.74 -17.20 0.32
C PHE A 72 -7.16 -18.29 -0.66
N ILE A 73 -7.13 -18.02 -1.97
CA ILE A 73 -7.66 -18.95 -2.99
C ILE A 73 -6.53 -19.78 -3.61
N LYS A 74 -5.36 -19.19 -3.84
CA LYS A 74 -4.21 -19.93 -4.35
C LYS A 74 -3.47 -20.59 -3.18
N LYS A 75 -3.90 -21.79 -2.81
CA LYS A 75 -3.16 -22.67 -1.90
C LYS A 75 -1.78 -22.92 -2.52
N ASP A 76 -0.71 -22.44 -1.86
CA ASP A 76 0.67 -22.65 -2.29
C ASP A 76 0.86 -24.12 -2.72
N GLN A 77 1.31 -24.32 -3.95
CA GLN A 77 2.00 -25.55 -4.36
C GLN A 77 3.37 -25.54 -3.68
#